data_AF-A0A8H6X4D9-F1
#
_entry.id   AF-A0A8H6X4D9-F1
#
_cell.length_a   1.000
_cell.length_b   1.000
_cell.length_c   1.000
_cell.angle_alpha   90.00
_cell.angle_beta   90.00
_cell.angle_gamma   90.00
#
_symmetry.space_group_name_H-M   'P 1'
#
loop_
_entity.id
_entity.type
_entity.pdbx_description
1 polymer ?
#
loop_
_entity_poly.entity_id
_entity_poly.type
_entity_poly.pdbx_seq_one_letter_code
_entity_poly.pdbx_strand_id
1 'polypeptide(L)'
;MHDLTIDRASLIALIIETLNIGISTTLSAATAQLILKKSASNLTRHLLVTLGLIWVLCIAHWIIDIVRASQAFIDTPGKAIEYYSLVSNSLEAAKDGVYITVTLVADHFMIYRLYVVWNRNWVIVIVPMLVWIGAAISGYTVTHLLLLAGDGNLFISSLAPWALTFFAMSLSLNVICTFLIAGRIIWTNSRVRTVRSGQNYVHTALMILIESAALYSLSLTVLLVLYDLGLNSQYILLDWTTSLIGIAFSLIIYRLAMSTANSTPSVSVRSRPDAGYPLTRVNVTHIVEVDNGFDQESSTDKGGSRKLSSV
;
A
#
# COMPACT_ATOMS: atom_id res chain seq x y z
N MET A 1 19.11 -27.58 25.53
CA MET A 1 18.93 -27.12 24.14
C MET A 1 20.19 -26.35 23.79
N HIS A 2 20.96 -26.78 22.80
CA HIS A 2 22.20 -26.09 22.43
C HIS A 2 21.84 -24.71 21.88
N ASP A 3 22.21 -23.65 22.59
CA ASP A 3 22.10 -22.30 22.07
C ASP A 3 22.86 -22.19 20.76
N LEU A 4 22.19 -21.62 19.76
CA LEU A 4 22.81 -21.32 18.48
C LEU A 4 23.89 -20.26 18.73
N THR A 5 25.12 -20.52 18.30
CA THR A 5 26.19 -19.53 18.43
C THR A 5 25.83 -18.28 17.60
N ILE A 6 26.22 -17.10 18.09
CA ILE A 6 25.80 -15.81 17.53
C ILE A 6 26.20 -15.61 16.06
N ASP A 7 27.34 -16.18 15.65
CA ASP A 7 27.84 -16.20 14.29
C ASP A 7 26.95 -17.03 13.36
N ARG A 8 26.53 -18.23 13.82
CA ARG A 8 25.61 -19.10 13.08
C ARG A 8 24.21 -18.50 12.99
N ALA A 9 23.74 -17.89 14.08
CA ALA A 9 22.46 -17.19 14.11
C ALA A 9 22.43 -16.06 13.07
N SER A 10 23.47 -15.22 13.06
CA SER A 10 23.58 -14.09 12.12
C SER A 10 23.66 -14.54 10.66
N LEU A 11 24.38 -15.63 10.37
CA LEU A 11 24.48 -16.17 9.01
C LEU A 11 23.14 -16.73 8.51
N ILE A 12 22.43 -17.50 9.36
CA ILE A 12 21.09 -18.01 9.04
C ILE A 12 20.11 -16.85 8.85
N ALA A 13 20.18 -15.84 9.71
CA ALA A 13 19.35 -14.64 9.61
C ALA A 13 19.53 -13.94 8.26
N LEU A 14 20.77 -13.68 7.84
CA LEU A 14 21.09 -13.05 6.55
C LEU A 14 20.56 -13.86 5.36
N ILE A 15 20.67 -15.19 5.37
CA ILE A 15 20.14 -16.04 4.29
C ILE A 15 18.61 -15.89 4.19
N ILE A 16 17.92 -15.98 5.33
CA ILE A 16 16.46 -15.87 5.40
C ILE A 16 16.02 -14.46 4.95
N GLU A 17 16.71 -13.43 5.42
CA GLU A 17 16.46 -12.05 5.04
C GLU A 17 16.64 -11.84 3.54
N THR A 18 17.72 -12.36 2.95
CA THR A 18 17.99 -12.26 1.50
C THR A 18 16.91 -12.92 0.65
N LEU A 19 16.34 -14.04 1.11
CA LEU A 19 15.19 -14.66 0.43
C LEU A 19 13.95 -13.75 0.52
N ASN A 20 13.66 -13.24 1.72
CA ASN A 20 12.46 -12.45 1.97
C ASN A 20 12.51 -11.07 1.30
N ILE A 21 13.67 -10.42 1.23
CA ILE A 21 13.83 -9.15 0.51
C ILE A 21 13.59 -9.30 -0.99
N GLY A 22 13.94 -10.46 -1.57
CA GLY A 22 13.62 -10.80 -2.95
C GLY A 22 12.11 -10.87 -3.20
N ILE A 23 11.38 -11.54 -2.30
CA ILE A 23 9.91 -11.62 -2.33
C ILE A 23 9.30 -10.22 -2.17
N SER A 24 9.76 -9.48 -1.15
CA SER A 24 9.32 -8.11 -0.85
C SER A 24 9.52 -7.17 -2.04
N THR A 25 10.69 -7.23 -2.69
CA THR A 25 11.02 -6.39 -3.85
C THR A 25 10.12 -6.71 -5.05
N THR A 26 9.91 -7.99 -5.35
CA THR A 26 9.04 -8.42 -6.45
C THR A 26 7.61 -7.93 -6.23
N LEU A 27 7.10 -8.07 -5.02
CA LEU A 27 5.76 -7.63 -4.66
C LEU A 27 5.62 -6.10 -4.67
N SER A 28 6.64 -5.39 -4.19
CA SER A 28 6.68 -3.92 -4.21
C SER A 28 6.68 -3.39 -5.64
N ALA A 29 7.45 -4.02 -6.54
CA ALA A 29 7.49 -3.68 -7.95
C ALA A 29 6.13 -3.92 -8.63
N ALA A 30 5.51 -5.08 -8.42
CA ALA A 30 4.19 -5.40 -8.95
C ALA A 30 3.12 -4.40 -8.45
N THR A 31 3.19 -4.03 -7.17
CA THR A 31 2.29 -3.05 -6.55
C THR A 31 2.49 -1.65 -7.12
N ALA A 32 3.74 -1.21 -7.28
CA ALA A 32 4.07 0.08 -7.88
C ALA A 32 3.57 0.18 -9.33
N GLN A 33 3.75 -0.87 -10.15
CA GLN A 33 3.24 -0.91 -11.51
C GLN A 33 1.71 -0.76 -11.57
N LEU A 34 0.99 -1.41 -10.65
CA LEU A 34 -0.46 -1.32 -10.58
C LEU A 34 -0.94 0.09 -10.20
N ILE A 35 -0.24 0.72 -9.26
CA ILE A 35 -0.52 2.09 -8.79
C ILE A 35 -0.23 3.11 -9.89
N LEU A 36 0.89 2.97 -10.61
CA LEU A 36 1.29 3.88 -11.68
C LEU A 36 0.37 3.84 -12.91
N LYS A 37 -0.28 2.69 -13.17
CA LYS A 37 -1.29 2.56 -14.23
C LYS A 37 -2.61 3.28 -13.92
N LYS A 38 -2.78 3.78 -12.69
CA LYS A 38 -4.01 4.42 -12.22
C LYS A 38 -3.88 5.94 -12.26
N SER A 39 -5.02 6.62 -12.43
CA SER A 39 -5.06 8.09 -12.38
C SER A 39 -4.44 8.62 -11.07
N ALA A 40 -3.60 9.65 -11.21
CA ALA A 40 -2.87 10.27 -10.13
C ALA A 40 -3.85 10.95 -9.15
N SER A 41 -4.09 10.29 -8.01
CA SER A 41 -4.81 10.87 -6.88
C SER A 41 -3.86 11.11 -5.70
N ASN A 42 -4.24 12.00 -4.78
CA ASN A 42 -3.46 12.24 -3.55
C ASN A 42 -3.26 10.94 -2.74
N LEU A 43 -4.25 10.04 -2.74
CA LEU A 43 -4.15 8.74 -2.09
C LEU A 43 -3.13 7.83 -2.81
N THR A 44 -3.22 7.74 -4.14
CA THR A 44 -2.30 6.96 -4.98
C THR A 44 -0.85 7.40 -4.75
N ARG A 45 -0.60 8.72 -4.69
CA ARG A 45 0.72 9.29 -4.41
C ARG A 45 1.21 8.96 -3.01
N HIS A 46 0.37 9.12 -1.99
CA HIS A 46 0.74 8.79 -0.61
C HIS A 46 1.13 7.31 -0.47
N LEU A 47 0.33 6.39 -1.04
CA LEU A 47 0.60 4.94 -1.03
C LEU A 47 1.92 4.59 -1.73
N LEU A 48 2.22 5.25 -2.87
CA LEU A 48 3.47 5.03 -3.60
C LEU A 48 4.69 5.51 -2.80
N VAL A 49 4.59 6.67 -2.15
CA VAL A 49 5.66 7.23 -1.31
C VAL A 49 5.92 6.32 -0.11
N THR A 50 4.88 5.86 0.60
CA THR A 50 5.05 4.95 1.73
C THR A 50 5.62 3.60 1.31
N LEU A 51 5.20 3.07 0.15
CA LEU A 51 5.74 1.82 -0.40
C LEU A 51 7.23 1.95 -0.72
N GLY A 52 7.63 3.02 -1.41
CA GLY A 52 9.02 3.29 -1.75
C GLY A 52 9.88 3.51 -0.51
N LEU A 53 9.38 4.24 0.48
CA LEU A 53 10.08 4.48 1.73
C LEU A 53 10.38 3.18 2.49
N ILE A 54 9.37 2.32 2.68
CA ILE A 54 9.55 1.02 3.35
C ILE A 54 10.53 0.15 2.56
N TRP A 55 10.42 0.10 1.24
CA TRP A 55 11.33 -0.69 0.41
C TRP A 55 12.79 -0.22 0.55
N VAL A 56 13.04 1.09 0.48
CA VAL A 56 14.39 1.65 0.67
C VAL A 56 14.94 1.32 2.06
N LEU A 57 14.12 1.41 3.10
CA LEU A 57 14.55 1.09 4.45
C LEU A 57 14.86 -0.42 4.64
N CYS A 58 14.04 -1.31 4.06
CA CYS A 58 14.32 -2.75 4.07
C CYS A 58 15.62 -3.08 3.31
N ILE A 59 15.88 -2.42 2.17
CA ILE A 59 17.15 -2.58 1.44
C ILE A 59 18.32 -2.06 2.26
N ALA A 60 18.17 -0.91 2.93
CA ALA A 60 19.22 -0.36 3.80
C ALA A 60 19.56 -1.32 4.95
N HIS A 61 18.55 -1.91 5.59
CA HIS A 61 18.74 -2.92 6.65
C HIS A 61 19.55 -4.12 6.13
N TRP A 62 19.11 -4.69 5.01
CA TRP A 62 19.79 -5.82 4.37
C TRP A 62 21.24 -5.52 3.95
N ILE A 63 21.51 -4.32 3.41
CA ILE A 63 22.87 -3.89 3.06
C ILE A 63 23.76 -3.85 4.31
N ILE A 64 23.26 -3.32 5.43
CA ILE A 64 24.01 -3.29 6.69
C ILE A 64 24.35 -4.72 7.14
N ASP A 65 23.41 -5.66 7.04
CA ASP A 65 23.67 -7.06 7.42
C ASP A 65 24.69 -7.75 6.50
N ILE A 66 24.70 -7.47 5.19
CA ILE A 66 25.77 -7.95 4.30
C ILE A 66 27.13 -7.39 4.73
N VAL A 67 27.21 -6.08 5.00
CA VAL A 67 28.47 -5.44 5.39
C VAL A 67 28.98 -6.02 6.71
N ARG A 68 28.09 -6.23 7.69
CA ARG A 68 28.45 -6.89 8.96
C ARG A 68 28.94 -8.32 8.74
N ALA A 69 28.28 -9.09 7.89
CA ALA A 69 28.72 -10.45 7.56
C ALA A 69 30.09 -10.46 6.85
N SER A 70 30.32 -9.52 5.92
CA SER A 70 31.63 -9.35 5.27
C SER A 70 32.72 -9.07 6.30
N GLN A 71 32.49 -8.12 7.22
CA GLN A 71 33.49 -7.77 8.24
C GLN A 71 33.76 -8.93 9.20
N ALA A 72 32.70 -9.63 9.64
CA ALA A 72 32.82 -10.72 10.59
C ALA A 72 33.50 -11.98 10.01
N PHE A 73 33.25 -12.31 8.74
CA PHE A 73 33.72 -13.57 8.14
C PHE A 73 34.92 -13.41 7.20
N ILE A 74 35.08 -12.26 6.53
CA ILE A 74 36.16 -12.00 5.57
C ILE A 74 37.27 -11.18 6.21
N ASP A 75 36.94 -10.04 6.82
CA ASP A 75 37.96 -9.09 7.31
C ASP A 75 38.58 -9.54 8.64
N THR A 76 37.86 -10.34 9.44
CA THR A 76 38.34 -10.92 10.71
C THR A 76 38.17 -12.45 10.75
N PRO A 77 38.91 -13.20 9.92
CA PRO A 77 38.74 -14.64 9.79
C PRO A 77 38.98 -15.36 11.12
N GLY A 78 38.02 -16.19 11.53
CA GLY A 78 38.08 -16.96 12.79
C GLY A 78 37.67 -16.18 14.05
N LYS A 79 37.35 -14.88 13.94
CA LYS A 79 36.93 -14.02 15.07
C LYS A 79 35.49 -13.51 14.95
N ALA A 80 34.66 -14.12 14.11
CA ALA A 80 33.27 -13.72 13.92
C ALA A 80 32.47 -13.64 15.24
N ILE A 81 32.68 -14.58 16.17
CA ILE A 81 32.03 -14.57 17.48
C ILE A 81 32.43 -13.33 18.28
N GLU A 82 33.73 -12.98 18.28
CA GLU A 82 34.25 -11.79 18.98
C GLU A 82 33.65 -10.51 18.39
N TYR A 83 33.57 -10.42 17.06
CA TYR A 83 32.96 -9.31 16.33
C TYR A 83 31.46 -9.13 16.65
N TYR A 84 30.67 -10.20 16.63
CA TYR A 84 29.24 -10.13 16.95
C TYR A 84 28.95 -10.00 18.45
N SER A 85 29.87 -10.43 19.31
CA SER A 85 29.74 -10.23 20.77
C SER A 85 30.01 -8.80 21.20
N LEU A 86 30.64 -8.00 20.32
CA LEU A 86 30.92 -6.60 20.59
C LEU A 86 29.67 -5.75 20.32
N VAL A 87 28.86 -5.59 21.37
CA VAL A 87 27.67 -4.71 21.42
C VAL A 87 28.00 -3.26 21.00
N SER A 88 29.26 -2.87 21.12
CA SER A 88 29.78 -1.53 20.89
C SER A 88 30.05 -1.19 19.40
N ASN A 89 29.47 -1.94 18.48
CA ASN A 89 29.69 -1.73 17.06
C ASN A 89 28.70 -0.70 16.49
N SER A 90 29.21 0.39 15.91
CA SER A 90 28.38 1.42 15.27
C SER A 90 27.48 0.87 14.17
N LEU A 91 27.85 -0.24 13.52
CA LEU A 91 27.01 -0.93 12.53
C LEU A 91 25.81 -1.63 13.17
N GLU A 92 25.92 -2.13 14.39
CA GLU A 92 24.82 -2.73 15.13
C GLU A 92 23.80 -1.65 15.53
N ALA A 93 24.27 -0.53 16.08
CA ALA A 93 23.41 0.61 16.37
C ALA A 93 22.72 1.17 15.12
N ALA A 94 23.42 1.21 13.99
CA ALA A 94 22.84 1.63 12.70
C ALA A 94 21.77 0.65 12.22
N LYS A 95 22.01 -0.66 12.30
CA LYS A 95 21.04 -1.70 11.97
C LYS A 95 19.76 -1.55 12.80
N ASP A 96 19.91 -1.47 14.12
CA ASP A 96 18.77 -1.31 15.04
C ASP A 96 18.01 -0.01 14.75
N GLY A 97 18.71 1.08 14.46
CA GLY A 97 18.10 2.35 14.07
C GLY A 97 17.27 2.25 12.79
N VAL A 98 17.75 1.52 11.79
CA VAL A 98 16.97 1.26 10.57
C VAL A 98 15.75 0.38 10.89
N TYR A 99 15.90 -0.68 11.68
CA TYR A 99 14.79 -1.53 12.10
C TYR A 99 13.70 -0.74 12.86
N ILE A 100 14.09 0.10 13.81
CA ILE A 100 13.18 0.98 14.55
C ILE A 100 12.47 1.92 13.58
N THR A 101 13.21 2.51 12.62
CA THR A 101 12.62 3.41 11.62
C THR A 101 11.59 2.69 10.74
N VAL A 102 11.91 1.48 10.26
CA VAL A 102 10.98 0.63 9.47
C VAL A 102 9.69 0.39 10.27
N THR A 103 9.84 -0.01 11.53
CA THR A 103 8.73 -0.30 12.43
C THR A 103 7.88 0.95 12.70
N LEU A 104 8.49 2.10 12.95
CA LEU A 104 7.76 3.36 13.17
C LEU A 104 7.01 3.83 11.92
N VAL A 105 7.60 3.69 10.74
CA VAL A 105 6.93 4.01 9.46
C VAL A 105 5.73 3.09 9.27
N ALA A 106 5.89 1.80 9.60
CA ALA A 106 4.82 0.82 9.54
C ALA A 106 3.67 1.17 10.50
N ASP A 107 3.99 1.43 11.76
CA ASP A 107 3.01 1.80 12.78
C ASP A 107 2.29 3.11 12.42
N HIS A 108 3.02 4.10 11.90
CA HIS A 108 2.41 5.35 11.44
C HIS A 108 1.39 5.13 10.31
N PHE A 109 1.70 4.26 9.35
CA PHE A 109 0.77 3.91 8.29
C PHE A 109 -0.49 3.21 8.82
N MET A 110 -0.36 2.35 9.82
CA MET A 110 -1.53 1.75 10.51
C MET A 110 -2.43 2.83 11.11
N ILE A 111 -1.83 3.84 11.76
CA ILE A 111 -2.56 4.98 12.32
C ILE A 111 -3.23 5.81 11.21
N TYR A 112 -2.53 6.10 10.12
CA TYR A 112 -3.12 6.81 8.98
C TYR A 112 -4.34 6.08 8.43
N ARG A 113 -4.27 4.75 8.36
CA ARG A 113 -5.40 3.93 7.91
C ARG A 113 -6.57 3.97 8.89
N LEU A 114 -6.28 3.92 10.20
CA LEU A 114 -7.30 4.10 11.22
C LEU A 114 -8.02 5.44 11.05
N TYR A 115 -7.27 6.52 10.83
CA TYR A 115 -7.80 7.86 10.57
C TYR A 115 -8.73 7.90 9.34
N VAL A 116 -8.32 7.28 8.23
CA VAL A 116 -9.14 7.22 7.00
C VAL A 116 -10.42 6.40 7.21
N VAL A 117 -10.33 5.24 7.88
CA VAL A 117 -11.48 4.35 8.14
C VAL A 117 -12.53 4.99 9.06
N TRP A 118 -12.09 5.85 9.99
CA TRP A 118 -12.97 6.61 10.88
C TRP A 118 -13.42 7.96 10.32
N ASN A 119 -13.42 8.11 8.99
CA ASN A 119 -13.87 9.32 8.30
C ASN A 119 -13.16 10.58 8.81
N ARG A 120 -11.84 10.50 9.02
CA ARG A 120 -10.98 11.61 9.46
C ARG A 120 -11.29 12.15 10.87
N ASN A 121 -11.81 11.32 11.76
CA ASN A 121 -12.02 11.69 13.16
C ASN A 121 -10.72 11.59 13.97
N TRP A 122 -10.18 12.74 14.37
CA TRP A 122 -8.93 12.84 15.14
C TRP A 122 -9.01 12.26 16.55
N VAL A 123 -10.18 12.23 17.20
CA VAL A 123 -10.33 11.80 18.60
C VAL A 123 -9.83 10.37 18.82
N ILE A 124 -10.04 9.50 17.84
CA ILE A 124 -9.71 8.07 17.93
C ILE A 124 -8.22 7.80 17.66
N VAL A 125 -7.57 8.75 16.99
CA VAL A 125 -6.17 8.68 16.58
C VAL A 125 -5.23 9.14 17.72
N ILE A 126 -5.74 9.91 18.68
CA ILE A 126 -4.93 10.44 19.80
C ILE A 126 -4.23 9.32 20.58
N VAL A 127 -4.97 8.26 20.96
CA VAL A 127 -4.41 7.17 21.76
C VAL A 127 -3.31 6.41 20.99
N PRO A 128 -3.52 5.92 19.76
CA PRO A 128 -2.46 5.30 18.96
C PRO A 128 -1.26 6.22 18.69
N MET A 129 -1.48 7.52 18.50
CA MET A 129 -0.39 8.49 18.31
C MET A 129 0.48 8.65 19.55
N LEU A 130 -0.12 8.66 20.74
CA LEU A 130 0.64 8.73 21.99
C LEU A 130 1.50 7.47 22.19
N VAL A 131 0.94 6.29 21.90
CA VAL A 131 1.67 5.02 21.94
C VAL A 131 2.82 5.03 20.92
N TRP A 132 2.59 5.55 19.72
CA TRP A 132 3.61 5.66 18.67
C TRP A 132 4.77 6.59 19.06
N ILE A 133 4.47 7.73 19.68
CA ILE A 133 5.51 8.63 20.21
C ILE A 133 6.31 7.94 21.31
N GLY A 134 5.64 7.21 22.21
CA GLY A 134 6.29 6.39 23.24
C GLY A 134 7.24 5.35 22.64
N ALA A 135 6.79 4.64 21.59
CA ALA A 135 7.63 3.71 20.84
C ALA A 135 8.83 4.41 20.19
N ALA A 136 8.64 5.58 19.58
CA ALA A 136 9.74 6.31 18.97
C ALA A 136 10.81 6.69 20.00
N ILE A 137 10.38 7.22 21.15
CA ILE A 137 11.31 7.60 22.24
C ILE A 137 12.06 6.37 22.76
N SER A 138 11.36 5.27 23.05
CA SER A 138 12.02 4.08 23.59
C SER A 138 12.99 3.45 22.58
N GLY A 139 12.59 3.34 21.31
CA GLY A 139 13.42 2.80 20.24
C GLY A 139 14.70 3.61 20.03
N TYR A 140 14.59 4.93 19.81
CA TYR A 140 15.79 5.76 19.60
C TYR A 140 16.66 5.89 20.86
N THR A 141 16.10 5.68 22.06
CA THR A 141 16.90 5.57 23.28
C THR A 141 17.79 4.33 23.25
N VAL A 142 17.30 3.19 22.75
CA VAL A 142 18.10 1.96 22.58
C VAL A 142 19.30 2.21 21.67
N THR A 143 19.10 2.83 20.51
CA THR A 143 20.19 3.08 19.56
C THR A 143 21.20 4.09 20.09
N HIS A 144 20.73 5.12 20.80
CA HIS A 144 21.60 6.07 21.47
C HIS A 144 22.45 5.38 22.54
N LEU A 145 21.86 4.53 23.39
CA LEU A 145 22.59 3.79 24.41
C LEU A 145 23.61 2.80 23.81
N LEU A 146 23.30 2.16 22.68
CA LEU A 146 24.25 1.31 21.94
C LEU A 146 25.47 2.09 21.45
N LEU A 147 25.27 3.30 20.93
CA LEU A 147 26.38 4.16 20.51
C LEU A 147 27.27 4.56 21.70
N LEU A 148 26.67 4.88 22.85
CA LEU A 148 27.41 5.25 24.07
C LEU A 148 28.12 4.05 24.72
N ALA A 149 27.61 2.83 24.55
CA ALA A 149 28.27 1.62 25.03
C ALA A 149 29.65 1.39 24.37
N GLY A 150 29.89 2.01 23.19
CA GLY A 150 31.20 2.18 22.55
C GLY A 150 32.30 2.71 23.48
N ASP A 151 31.94 3.61 24.39
CA ASP A 151 32.88 4.34 25.26
C ASP A 151 32.93 3.77 26.70
N GLY A 152 32.10 2.76 27.01
CA GLY A 152 32.14 2.05 28.29
C GLY A 152 30.89 1.20 28.60
N ASN A 153 31.11 0.03 29.19
CA ASN A 153 30.08 -0.99 29.51
C ASN A 153 28.99 -0.58 30.52
N LEU A 154 28.97 0.67 31.00
CA LEU A 154 28.13 1.10 32.12
C LEU A 154 26.62 1.18 31.79
N PHE A 155 26.24 1.16 30.51
CA PHE A 155 24.85 1.38 30.09
C PHE A 155 24.14 0.14 29.51
N ILE A 156 24.81 -1.01 29.42
CA ILE A 156 24.23 -2.24 28.83
C ILE A 156 23.00 -2.72 29.63
N SER A 157 23.02 -2.56 30.95
CA SER A 157 21.91 -2.95 31.84
C SER A 157 20.63 -2.13 31.60
N SER A 158 20.75 -0.93 31.04
CA SER A 158 19.61 -0.06 30.72
C SER A 158 19.01 -0.33 29.34
N LEU A 159 19.70 -1.08 28.46
CA LEU A 159 19.24 -1.35 27.11
C LEU A 159 17.95 -2.17 27.08
N ALA A 160 17.93 -3.26 27.85
CA ALA A 160 16.87 -4.25 27.81
C ALA A 160 15.48 -3.71 28.15
N PRO A 161 15.28 -2.91 29.23
CA PRO A 161 13.98 -2.33 29.53
C PRO A 161 13.45 -1.40 28.42
N TRP A 162 14.33 -0.62 27.76
CA TRP A 162 13.93 0.25 26.67
C TRP A 162 13.52 -0.53 25.42
N ALA A 163 14.27 -1.58 25.07
CA ALA A 163 13.93 -2.47 23.96
C ALA A 163 12.59 -3.20 24.19
N LEU A 164 12.39 -3.76 25.39
CA LEU A 164 11.11 -4.39 25.76
C LEU A 164 9.94 -3.39 25.68
N THR A 165 10.16 -2.15 26.13
CA THR A 165 9.15 -1.08 26.03
C THR A 165 8.81 -0.75 24.58
N PHE A 166 9.81 -0.68 23.70
CA PHE A 166 9.62 -0.48 22.26
C PHE A 166 8.75 -1.58 21.64
N PHE A 167 9.11 -2.85 21.86
CA PHE A 167 8.34 -3.98 21.33
C PHE A 167 6.91 -4.02 21.87
N ALA A 168 6.74 -3.78 23.18
CA ALA A 168 5.42 -3.76 23.81
C ALA A 168 4.53 -2.61 23.28
N MET A 169 5.09 -1.41 23.09
CA MET A 169 4.37 -0.26 22.53
C MET A 169 3.96 -0.51 21.08
N SER A 170 4.85 -1.01 20.23
CA SER A 170 4.53 -1.33 18.83
C SER A 170 3.47 -2.42 18.73
N LEU A 171 3.60 -3.48 19.53
CA LEU A 171 2.59 -4.55 19.60
C LEU A 171 1.22 -4.00 20.05
N SER A 172 1.21 -3.19 21.12
CA SER A 172 -0.02 -2.58 21.64
C SER A 172 -0.69 -1.68 20.59
N LEU A 173 0.09 -0.86 19.88
CA LEU A 173 -0.39 -0.02 18.79
C LEU A 173 -1.04 -0.86 17.69
N ASN A 174 -0.36 -1.93 17.25
CA ASN A 174 -0.85 -2.79 16.18
C ASN A 174 -2.17 -3.47 16.56
N VAL A 175 -2.26 -3.96 17.81
CA VAL A 175 -3.47 -4.57 18.37
C VAL A 175 -4.61 -3.55 18.43
N ILE A 176 -4.38 -2.37 19.02
CA ILE A 176 -5.39 -1.29 19.14
C ILE A 176 -5.89 -0.87 17.76
N CYS A 177 -4.98 -0.60 16.82
CA CYS A 177 -5.35 -0.17 15.46
C CYS A 177 -6.14 -1.26 14.74
N THR A 178 -5.73 -2.53 14.83
CA THR A 178 -6.40 -3.65 14.17
C THR A 178 -7.82 -3.84 14.70
N PHE A 179 -8.02 -3.83 16.03
CA PHE A 179 -9.36 -3.94 16.62
C PHE A 179 -10.27 -2.78 16.23
N LEU A 180 -9.76 -1.55 16.27
CA LEU A 180 -10.54 -0.36 15.90
C LEU A 180 -10.89 -0.32 14.41
N ILE A 181 -9.98 -0.76 13.53
CA ILE A 181 -10.22 -0.87 12.08
C ILE A 181 -11.27 -1.97 11.83
N ALA A 182 -11.07 -3.17 12.39
CA ALA A 182 -11.97 -4.30 12.20
C ALA A 182 -13.39 -3.99 12.70
N GLY A 183 -13.51 -3.45 13.93
CA GLY A 183 -14.80 -3.09 14.52
C GLY A 183 -15.55 -2.03 13.71
N ARG A 184 -14.84 -1.02 13.20
CA ARG A 184 -15.45 0.04 12.37
C ARG A 184 -15.96 -0.49 11.04
N ILE A 185 -15.22 -1.38 10.40
CA ILE A 185 -15.62 -1.96 9.11
C ILE A 185 -16.83 -2.87 9.30
N ILE A 186 -16.84 -3.72 10.33
CA ILE A 186 -18.01 -4.58 10.65
C ILE A 186 -19.25 -3.73 10.91
N TRP A 187 -19.11 -2.65 11.71
CA TRP A 187 -20.23 -1.76 11.99
C TRP A 187 -20.77 -1.07 10.74
N THR A 188 -19.87 -0.58 9.88
CA THR A 188 -20.24 0.08 8.62
C THR A 188 -20.91 -0.90 7.66
N ASN A 189 -20.38 -2.12 7.52
CA ASN A 189 -20.93 -3.16 6.65
C ASN A 189 -22.33 -3.62 7.11
N SER A 190 -22.55 -3.79 8.41
CA SER A 190 -23.86 -4.14 8.96
C SER A 190 -24.95 -3.08 8.70
N ARG A 191 -24.57 -1.80 8.51
CA ARG A 191 -25.51 -0.73 8.15
C ARG A 191 -25.82 -0.65 6.65
N VAL A 192 -24.95 -1.18 5.78
CA VAL A 192 -25.07 -1.10 4.31
C VAL A 192 -25.59 -2.43 3.70
N ARG A 193 -26.19 -3.30 4.53
CA ARG A 193 -26.67 -4.66 4.20
C ARG A 193 -27.69 -4.76 3.04
N THR A 194 -28.14 -3.63 2.48
CA THR A 194 -29.08 -3.55 1.35
C THR A 194 -28.44 -3.72 -0.04
N VAL A 195 -27.10 -3.71 -0.20
CA VAL A 195 -26.46 -3.88 -1.53
C VAL A 195 -25.49 -5.08 -1.54
N ARG A 196 -26.00 -6.22 -2.02
CA ARG A 196 -25.39 -7.57 -1.96
C ARG A 196 -24.15 -7.80 -2.85
N SER A 197 -23.67 -6.79 -3.58
CA SER A 197 -22.57 -6.94 -4.55
C SER A 197 -21.18 -6.54 -4.01
N GLY A 198 -21.10 -5.68 -2.99
CA GLY A 198 -19.81 -5.21 -2.42
C GLY A 198 -19.26 -6.00 -1.22
N GLN A 199 -20.04 -6.95 -0.71
CA GLN A 199 -19.80 -7.59 0.60
C GLN A 199 -18.55 -8.48 0.64
N ASN A 200 -18.26 -9.18 -0.47
CA ASN A 200 -17.13 -10.12 -0.54
C ASN A 200 -15.77 -9.40 -0.50
N TYR A 201 -15.65 -8.24 -1.16
CA TYR A 201 -14.39 -7.50 -1.23
C TYR A 201 -13.95 -6.91 0.12
N VAL A 202 -14.91 -6.38 0.89
CA VAL A 202 -14.65 -5.82 2.22
C VAL A 202 -14.22 -6.93 3.19
N HIS A 203 -14.87 -8.09 3.13
CA HIS A 203 -14.50 -9.26 3.93
C HIS A 203 -13.10 -9.79 3.59
N THR A 204 -12.77 -9.92 2.30
CA THR A 204 -11.43 -10.37 1.90
C THR A 204 -10.34 -9.36 2.30
N ALA A 205 -10.59 -8.06 2.12
CA ALA A 205 -9.64 -7.03 2.54
C ALA A 205 -9.44 -7.04 4.06
N LEU A 206 -10.52 -7.20 4.83
CA LEU A 206 -10.47 -7.37 6.28
C LEU A 206 -9.67 -8.59 6.70
N MET A 207 -9.89 -9.75 6.08
CA MET A 207 -9.19 -10.97 6.44
C MET A 207 -7.68 -10.83 6.23
N ILE A 208 -7.24 -10.28 5.09
CA ILE A 208 -5.81 -10.08 4.81
C ILE A 208 -5.18 -9.13 5.84
N LEU A 209 -5.93 -8.12 6.29
CA LEU A 209 -5.47 -7.20 7.33
C LEU A 209 -5.29 -7.87 8.67
N ILE A 210 -6.28 -8.66 9.08
CA ILE A 210 -6.23 -9.39 10.34
C ILE A 210 -5.13 -10.45 10.28
N GLU A 211 -4.99 -11.15 9.15
CA GLU A 211 -3.97 -12.18 8.94
C GLU A 211 -2.55 -11.59 8.99
N SER A 212 -2.30 -10.48 8.29
CA SER A 212 -1.00 -9.79 8.32
C SER A 212 -0.69 -9.16 9.67
N ALA A 213 -1.68 -8.56 10.35
CA ALA A 213 -1.51 -8.02 11.69
C ALA A 213 -1.25 -9.12 12.73
N ALA A 214 -1.90 -10.27 12.60
CA ALA A 214 -1.69 -11.42 13.47
C ALA A 214 -0.29 -12.00 13.29
N LEU A 215 0.19 -12.15 12.05
CA LEU A 215 1.55 -12.59 11.76
C LEU A 215 2.59 -11.63 12.36
N TYR A 216 2.41 -10.32 12.16
CA TYR A 216 3.31 -9.31 12.72
C TYR A 216 3.31 -9.32 14.25
N SER A 217 2.13 -9.35 14.87
CA SER A 217 2.00 -9.38 16.34
C SER A 217 2.60 -10.66 16.94
N LEU A 218 2.45 -11.80 16.25
CA LEU A 218 3.06 -13.05 16.66
C LEU A 218 4.60 -12.94 16.59
N SER A 219 5.15 -12.45 15.49
CA SER A 219 6.60 -12.26 15.34
C SER A 219 7.17 -11.35 16.44
N LEU A 220 6.51 -10.21 16.73
CA LEU A 220 6.90 -9.33 17.83
C LEU A 220 6.81 -10.00 19.20
N THR A 221 5.77 -10.80 19.45
CA THR A 221 5.60 -11.53 20.72
C THR A 221 6.73 -12.54 20.92
N VAL A 222 7.05 -13.32 19.88
CA VAL A 222 8.14 -14.29 19.97
C VAL A 222 9.49 -13.56 20.11
N LEU A 223 9.70 -12.45 19.40
CA LEU A 223 10.90 -11.63 19.54
C LEU A 223 11.06 -11.11 20.98
N LEU A 224 9.98 -10.60 21.59
CA LEU A 224 9.97 -10.14 22.96
C LEU A 224 10.35 -11.27 23.95
N VAL A 225 9.78 -12.47 23.77
CA VAL A 225 10.11 -13.63 24.61
C VAL A 225 11.56 -14.07 24.43
N LEU A 226 12.07 -14.12 23.20
CA LEU A 226 13.47 -14.48 22.96
C LEU A 226 14.45 -13.45 23.54
N TYR A 227 14.07 -12.17 23.47
CA TYR A 227 14.84 -11.07 24.05
C TYR A 227 14.91 -11.19 25.58
N ASP A 228 13.79 -11.45 26.24
CA ASP A 228 13.71 -11.65 27.70
C ASP A 228 14.53 -12.88 28.16
N LEU A 229 14.53 -13.94 27.36
CA LEU A 229 15.32 -15.15 27.61
C LEU A 229 16.82 -14.99 27.24
N GLY A 230 17.22 -13.88 26.62
CA GLY A 230 18.60 -13.62 26.21
C GLY A 230 19.12 -14.58 25.13
N LEU A 231 18.23 -15.13 24.29
CA LEU A 231 18.58 -16.12 23.28
C LEU A 231 19.05 -15.46 21.98
N ASN A 232 20.16 -15.93 21.41
CA ASN A 232 20.71 -15.44 20.13
C ASN A 232 19.74 -15.57 18.95
N SER A 233 18.72 -16.42 19.07
CA SER A 233 17.63 -16.55 18.09
C SER A 233 16.86 -15.24 17.87
N GLN A 234 16.96 -14.27 18.78
CA GLN A 234 16.38 -12.93 18.61
C GLN A 234 16.84 -12.23 17.33
N TYR A 235 18.12 -12.39 16.94
CA TYR A 235 18.68 -11.75 15.74
C TYR A 235 18.03 -12.31 14.47
N ILE A 236 17.77 -13.62 14.43
CA ILE A 236 17.07 -14.27 13.33
C ILE A 236 15.65 -13.73 13.20
N LEU A 237 14.92 -13.60 14.32
CA LEU A 237 13.56 -13.07 14.29
C LEU A 237 13.51 -11.59 13.96
N LEU A 238 14.49 -10.78 14.39
CA LEU A 238 14.54 -9.36 14.08
C LEU A 238 14.64 -9.16 12.56
N ASP A 239 15.60 -9.83 11.91
CA ASP A 239 15.83 -9.72 10.46
C ASP A 239 14.65 -10.27 9.64
N TRP A 240 14.05 -11.36 10.14
CA TRP A 240 12.81 -11.88 9.57
C TRP A 240 11.66 -10.88 9.70
N THR A 241 11.52 -10.23 10.85
CA THR A 241 10.45 -9.25 11.13
C THR A 241 10.57 -8.03 10.22
N THR A 242 11.78 -7.50 9.99
CA THR A 242 12.02 -6.39 9.05
C THR A 242 11.48 -6.71 7.66
N SER A 243 11.77 -7.92 7.17
CA SER A 243 11.31 -8.35 5.85
C SER A 243 9.82 -8.65 5.79
N LEU A 244 9.25 -9.23 6.86
CA LEU A 244 7.81 -9.47 7.00
C LEU A 244 7.01 -8.17 6.94
N ILE A 245 7.50 -7.10 7.57
CA ILE A 245 6.91 -5.76 7.47
C ILE A 245 6.84 -5.37 5.98
N GLY A 246 7.95 -5.43 5.24
CA GLY A 246 7.95 -5.11 3.82
C GLY A 246 6.91 -5.89 3.00
N ILE A 247 6.83 -7.22 3.21
CA ILE A 247 5.88 -8.09 2.51
C ILE A 247 4.42 -7.76 2.87
N ALA A 248 4.11 -7.66 4.17
CA ALA A 248 2.77 -7.37 4.65
C ALA A 248 2.27 -6.02 4.12
N PHE A 249 3.13 -5.00 4.14
CA PHE A 249 2.81 -3.68 3.64
C PHE A 249 2.51 -3.68 2.15
N SER A 250 3.35 -4.34 1.36
CA SER A 250 3.14 -4.45 -0.08
C SER A 250 1.84 -5.21 -0.40
N LEU A 251 1.50 -6.28 0.34
CA LEU A 251 0.22 -6.99 0.16
C LEU A 251 -0.99 -6.10 0.48
N ILE A 252 -0.93 -5.34 1.56
CA ILE A 252 -2.00 -4.42 1.96
C ILE A 252 -2.23 -3.36 0.89
N ILE A 253 -1.14 -2.72 0.43
CA ILE A 253 -1.20 -1.66 -0.58
C ILE A 253 -1.69 -2.22 -1.92
N TYR A 254 -1.18 -3.37 -2.34
CA TYR A 254 -1.62 -4.08 -3.55
C TYR A 254 -3.14 -4.28 -3.56
N ARG A 255 -3.70 -4.77 -2.45
CA ARG A 255 -5.14 -5.02 -2.33
C ARG A 255 -5.95 -3.73 -2.33
N LEU A 256 -5.50 -2.67 -1.64
CA LEU A 256 -6.14 -1.35 -1.68
C LEU A 256 -6.18 -0.76 -3.10
N ALA A 257 -5.06 -0.91 -3.82
CA ALA A 257 -4.95 -0.43 -5.19
C ALA A 257 -5.89 -1.19 -6.14
N MET A 258 -5.97 -2.53 -6.03
CA MET A 258 -6.93 -3.36 -6.79
C MET A 258 -8.40 -3.06 -6.44
N SER A 259 -8.72 -2.88 -5.15
CA SER A 259 -10.09 -2.60 -4.70
C SER A 259 -10.65 -1.32 -5.33
N THR A 260 -9.81 -0.30 -5.51
CA THR A 260 -10.26 0.91 -6.18
C THR A 260 -10.46 0.71 -7.68
N ALA A 261 -9.64 -0.12 -8.34
CA ALA A 261 -9.75 -0.37 -9.78
C ALA A 261 -11.13 -0.94 -10.15
N ASN A 262 -11.62 -1.88 -9.36
CA ASN A 262 -12.93 -2.52 -9.55
C ASN A 262 -14.11 -1.64 -9.12
N SER A 263 -13.85 -0.54 -8.40
CA SER A 263 -14.87 0.41 -7.94
C SER A 263 -15.13 1.53 -8.94
N THR A 264 -14.35 1.60 -10.02
CA THR A 264 -14.69 2.43 -11.18
C THR A 264 -15.86 1.74 -11.87
N PRO A 265 -17.09 2.28 -11.89
CA PRO A 265 -18.10 1.74 -12.78
C PRO A 265 -17.49 1.84 -14.17
N SER A 266 -17.36 0.70 -14.85
CA SER A 266 -17.36 0.75 -16.29
C SER A 266 -18.63 1.50 -16.63
N VAL A 267 -18.48 2.78 -16.99
CA VAL A 267 -19.46 3.42 -17.84
C VAL A 267 -19.36 2.60 -19.12
N SER A 268 -20.09 1.48 -19.14
CA SER A 268 -20.65 1.01 -20.38
C SER A 268 -21.36 2.24 -20.88
N VAL A 269 -20.79 2.86 -21.91
CA VAL A 269 -21.54 3.71 -22.81
C VAL A 269 -22.58 2.77 -23.38
N ARG A 270 -23.66 2.59 -22.62
CA ARG A 270 -24.90 2.08 -23.12
C ARG A 270 -25.30 3.21 -24.04
N SER A 271 -24.99 3.04 -25.33
CA SER A 271 -25.47 3.90 -26.40
C SER A 271 -26.93 4.15 -26.08
N ARG A 272 -27.24 5.36 -25.62
CA ARG A 272 -28.63 5.80 -25.50
C ARG A 272 -29.18 5.62 -26.91
N PRO A 273 -30.32 4.94 -27.12
CA PRO A 273 -31.06 5.19 -28.33
C PRO A 273 -31.32 6.69 -28.31
N ASP A 274 -30.82 7.39 -29.33
CA ASP A 274 -30.98 8.82 -29.48
C ASP A 274 -32.40 9.20 -29.11
N ALA A 275 -32.52 10.24 -28.28
CA ALA A 275 -33.76 10.94 -28.09
C ALA A 275 -34.12 11.57 -29.44
N GLY A 276 -34.72 10.76 -30.31
CA GLY A 276 -35.35 11.18 -31.53
C GLY A 276 -36.53 12.05 -31.14
N TYR A 277 -36.39 13.32 -31.47
CA TYR A 277 -37.43 14.32 -31.69
C TYR A 277 -38.79 13.67 -32.03
N PRO A 278 -39.92 14.19 -31.53
CA PRO A 278 -41.22 13.68 -31.92
C PRO A 278 -41.33 13.74 -33.43
N LEU A 279 -41.38 12.56 -34.08
CA LEU A 279 -41.68 12.46 -35.50
C LEU A 279 -43.14 12.90 -35.67
N THR A 280 -43.33 14.18 -35.97
CA THR A 280 -44.55 14.62 -36.62
C THR A 280 -44.68 13.80 -37.91
N ARG A 281 -45.74 12.99 -37.99
CA ARG A 281 -46.11 12.30 -39.24
C ARG A 281 -46.36 13.37 -40.29
N VAL A 282 -45.36 13.64 -41.12
CA VAL A 282 -45.56 14.35 -42.38
C VAL A 282 -46.18 13.33 -43.32
N ASN A 283 -47.48 13.46 -43.56
CA ASN A 283 -48.16 12.69 -44.57
C ASN A 283 -47.72 13.25 -45.93
N VAL A 284 -46.70 12.64 -46.52
CA VAL A 284 -46.28 12.96 -47.89
C VAL A 284 -47.33 12.35 -48.82
N THR A 285 -48.37 13.13 -49.13
CA THR A 285 -49.17 12.89 -50.33
C THR A 285 -48.25 13.13 -51.52
N HIS A 286 -47.83 12.06 -52.19
CA HIS A 286 -47.27 12.16 -53.53
C HIS A 286 -48.35 12.76 -54.44
N ILE A 287 -48.23 14.06 -54.71
CA ILE A 287 -48.95 14.70 -55.81
C ILE A 287 -48.10 14.41 -57.04
N VAL A 288 -48.60 13.51 -57.90
CA VAL A 288 -48.05 13.32 -59.24
C VAL A 288 -48.43 14.56 -60.03
N GLU A 289 -47.49 15.50 -60.16
CA GLU A 289 -47.65 16.67 -61.02
C GLU A 289 -47.46 16.19 -62.47
N VAL A 290 -48.59 16.04 -63.15
CA VAL A 290 -48.65 15.82 -64.59
C VAL A 290 -48.26 17.12 -65.26
N ASP A 291 -47.13 17.08 -65.97
CA ASP A 291 -46.66 18.15 -66.83
C ASP A 291 -47.74 18.51 -67.87
N ASN A 292 -48.33 19.68 -67.71
CA ASN A 292 -49.16 20.35 -68.70
C ASN A 292 -48.78 21.83 -68.66
N GLY A 293 -47.63 22.15 -69.25
CA GLY A 293 -47.30 23.52 -69.64
C GLY A 293 -48.33 24.05 -70.64
N PHE A 294 -49.14 25.00 -70.19
CA PHE A 294 -49.87 25.94 -71.03
C PHE A 294 -49.40 27.34 -70.68
N ASP A 295 -48.61 27.93 -71.59
CA ASP A 295 -48.37 29.36 -71.61
C ASP A 295 -49.63 30.07 -72.18
N GLN A 296 -50.11 31.03 -71.39
CA GLN A 296 -50.87 32.23 -71.81
C GLN A 296 -50.08 32.95 -72.94
N GLU A 297 -50.61 33.62 -73.96
CA GLU A 297 -51.79 34.48 -74.10
C GLU A 297 -51.76 34.99 -75.56
N SER A 298 -52.90 35.14 -76.25
CA SER A 298 -53.22 36.33 -77.08
C SER A 298 -54.41 36.06 -78.00
N SER A 299 -55.40 36.92 -77.81
CA SER A 299 -56.51 37.20 -78.70
C SER A 299 -56.02 37.83 -80.00
N THR A 300 -56.46 37.34 -81.16
CA THR A 300 -57.10 38.16 -82.20
C THR A 300 -57.65 37.32 -83.36
N ASP A 301 -58.83 37.76 -83.77
CA ASP A 301 -59.73 37.30 -84.81
C ASP A 301 -59.17 37.46 -86.24
N LYS A 302 -59.72 36.63 -87.16
CA LYS A 302 -59.96 36.83 -88.60
C LYS A 302 -59.29 35.83 -89.55
N GLY A 303 -60.17 35.10 -90.25
CA GLY A 303 -59.83 34.29 -91.41
C GLY A 303 -59.56 35.10 -92.67
N GLY A 304 -59.19 34.40 -93.74
CA GLY A 304 -59.20 34.95 -95.09
C GLY A 304 -57.96 34.61 -95.92
N SER A 305 -58.09 33.53 -96.68
CA SER A 305 -57.69 33.38 -98.10
C SER A 305 -56.56 34.23 -98.71
N ARG A 306 -55.71 33.47 -99.43
CA ARG A 306 -55.15 33.74 -100.76
C ARG A 306 -54.03 34.77 -100.90
N LYS A 307 -52.89 34.22 -101.35
CA LYS A 307 -51.90 34.82 -102.27
C LYS A 307 -52.55 35.72 -103.32
N LEU A 308 -51.91 36.85 -103.64
CA LEU A 308 -51.45 37.20 -105.00
C LEU A 308 -50.54 38.44 -105.00
N SER A 309 -49.70 38.50 -106.03
CA SER A 309 -48.58 39.40 -106.26
C SER A 309 -48.94 40.68 -107.02
N SER A 310 -48.03 41.64 -106.92
CA SER A 310 -47.50 42.52 -107.98
C SER A 310 -48.37 43.61 -108.63
N VAL A 311 -47.77 44.81 -108.62
CA VAL A 311 -47.96 46.03 -109.44
C VAL A 311 -49.08 46.97 -109.03
#